data_AF-A0A8T5GMG3-F1
#
_entry.id   AF-A0A8T5GMG3-F1
#
_cell.length_a   1.000
_cell.length_b   1.000
_cell.length_c   1.000
_cell.angle_alpha   90.00
_cell.angle_beta   90.00
_cell.angle_gamma   90.00
#
_symmetry.space_group_name_H-M   'P 1'
#
loop_
_entity.id
_entity.type
_entity.pdbx_description
1 polymer ?
#
loop_
_entity_poly.entity_id
_entity_poly.type
_entity_poly.pdbx_seq_one_letter_code
_entity_poly.pdbx_strand_id
1 'polypeptide(L)'
;MLRKMVQERRLTPVERLANRSGYMGSAFLMVSPYLLPYEGVGAYTYLVGAVLSMPQVWVAKQWNIVALNFNLLVGYGIYIYTAL
;
A
#
# COMPACT_ATOMS: atom_id res chain seq x y z
N MET A 1 -32.20 2.69 17.82
CA MET A 1 -30.78 2.80 18.22
C MET A 1 -29.80 2.72 17.04
N LEU A 2 -29.95 1.77 16.12
CA LEU A 2 -29.04 1.56 14.97
C LEU A 2 -28.79 2.80 14.08
N ARG A 3 -29.81 3.63 13.85
CA ARG A 3 -29.70 4.85 13.01
C ARG A 3 -28.72 5.90 13.53
N LYS A 4 -28.37 5.89 14.83
CA LYS A 4 -27.38 6.82 15.42
C LYS A 4 -25.94 6.35 15.27
N MET A 5 -25.72 5.08 14.91
CA MET A 5 -24.38 4.51 14.68
C MET A 5 -23.95 4.63 13.21
N VAL A 6 -24.90 4.87 12.30
CA VAL A 6 -24.62 5.16 10.90
C VAL A 6 -24.45 6.67 10.75
N GLN A 7 -23.26 7.15 11.06
CA GLN A 7 -22.85 8.48 10.65
C GLN A 7 -22.41 8.38 9.19
N GLU A 8 -23.21 8.92 8.26
CA GLU A 8 -22.82 9.05 6.86
C GLU A 8 -21.64 10.03 6.76
N ARG A 9 -20.41 9.53 6.94
CA ARG A 9 -19.22 10.30 6.60
C ARG A 9 -19.12 10.34 5.09
N ARG A 10 -19.45 11.51 4.52
CA ARG A 10 -19.08 11.80 3.14
C ARG A 10 -17.57 11.88 3.05
N LEU A 11 -16.98 10.92 2.33
CA LEU A 11 -15.56 10.91 2.01
C LEU A 11 -15.21 12.20 1.27
N THR A 12 -14.21 12.90 1.78
CA THR A 12 -13.59 14.03 1.11
C THR A 12 -13.01 13.56 -0.25
N PRO A 13 -12.89 14.45 -1.25
CA PRO A 13 -12.33 14.10 -2.55
C PRO A 13 -10.94 13.42 -2.44
N VAL A 14 -10.13 13.85 -1.48
CA VAL A 14 -8.80 13.30 -1.18
C VAL A 14 -8.88 11.87 -0.66
N GLU A 15 -9.75 11.60 0.32
CA GLU A 15 -9.99 10.23 0.81
C GLU A 15 -10.50 9.29 -0.28
N ARG A 16 -11.29 9.82 -1.22
CA ARG A 16 -11.81 9.04 -2.35
C ARG A 16 -10.72 8.65 -3.35
N LEU A 17 -9.80 9.56 -3.65
CA LEU A 17 -8.64 9.30 -4.50
C LEU A 17 -7.65 8.35 -3.80
N ALA A 18 -7.39 8.57 -2.51
CA ALA A 18 -6.49 7.74 -1.71
C ALA A 18 -7.02 6.30 -1.57
N ASN A 19 -8.34 6.11 -1.41
CA ASN A 19 -8.93 4.78 -1.43
C ASN A 19 -8.77 4.09 -2.80
N ARG A 20 -8.91 4.81 -3.91
CA ARG A 20 -8.72 4.24 -5.25
C ARG A 20 -7.26 3.87 -5.52
N SER A 21 -6.30 4.73 -5.17
CA SER A 21 -4.87 4.42 -5.30
C SER A 21 -4.47 3.26 -4.39
N GLY A 22 -5.05 3.20 -3.19
CA GLY A 22 -4.88 2.10 -2.24
C GLY A 22 -5.38 0.75 -2.75
N TYR A 23 -6.56 0.71 -3.40
CA TYR A 23 -7.07 -0.50 -4.04
C TYR A 23 -6.14 -0.99 -5.16
N MET A 24 -5.58 -0.07 -5.96
CA MET A 24 -4.58 -0.41 -6.97
C MET A 24 -3.28 -0.93 -6.31
N GLY A 25 -2.75 -0.24 -5.31
CA GLY A 25 -1.52 -0.65 -4.60
C GLY A 25 -1.66 -2.01 -3.91
N SER A 26 -2.84 -2.32 -3.38
CA SER A 26 -3.15 -3.62 -2.75
C SER A 26 -3.17 -4.77 -3.75
N ALA A 27 -3.68 -4.52 -4.97
CA ALA A 27 -3.63 -5.51 -6.05
C ALA A 27 -2.18 -5.83 -6.45
N PHE A 28 -1.32 -4.81 -6.55
CA PHE A 28 0.11 -5.02 -6.77
C PHE A 28 0.75 -5.81 -5.62
N LEU A 29 0.50 -5.43 -4.36
CA LEU A 29 1.01 -6.15 -3.17
C LEU A 29 0.56 -7.61 -3.09
N MET A 30 -0.65 -7.96 -3.54
CA MET A 30 -1.13 -9.34 -3.58
C MET A 30 -0.53 -10.16 -4.73
N VAL A 31 -0.15 -9.51 -5.83
CA VAL A 31 0.48 -10.15 -6.99
C VAL A 31 1.99 -10.33 -6.77
N SER A 32 2.62 -9.44 -6.01
CA SER A 32 4.06 -9.47 -5.73
C SER A 32 4.63 -10.80 -5.17
N PRO A 33 3.97 -11.55 -4.26
CA PRO A 33 4.46 -12.85 -3.79
C PRO A 33 4.55 -13.88 -4.91
N TYR A 34 3.65 -13.81 -5.90
CA TYR A 34 3.63 -14.72 -7.03
C TYR A 34 4.71 -14.40 -8.08
N LEU A 35 5.25 -13.17 -8.06
CA LEU A 35 6.36 -12.74 -8.92
C LEU A 35 7.73 -12.76 -8.21
N LEU A 36 7.75 -13.08 -6.91
CA LEU A 36 8.97 -13.27 -6.14
C LEU A 36 9.95 -14.33 -6.72
N PRO A 37 9.49 -15.42 -7.39
CA PRO A 37 10.38 -16.39 -8.02
C PRO A 37 11.06 -15.90 -9.30
N TYR A 38 10.60 -14.81 -9.91
CA TYR A 38 11.14 -14.31 -11.18
C TYR A 38 12.17 -13.21 -10.92
N GLU A 39 13.46 -13.58 -10.89
CA GLU A 39 14.62 -12.77 -11.30
C GLU A 39 14.52 -11.27 -10.92
N GLY A 40 14.27 -10.94 -9.65
CA GLY A 40 14.23 -9.56 -9.16
C GLY A 40 12.97 -8.73 -9.50
N VAL A 41 12.08 -9.19 -10.37
CA VAL A 41 10.84 -8.47 -10.77
C VAL A 41 9.87 -8.34 -9.59
N GLY A 42 9.80 -9.35 -8.73
CA GLY A 42 8.99 -9.34 -7.50
C GLY A 42 9.29 -8.15 -6.59
N ALA A 43 10.57 -7.76 -6.48
CA ALA A 43 11.00 -6.65 -5.65
C ALA A 43 10.52 -5.29 -6.20
N TYR A 44 10.57 -5.09 -7.52
CA TYR A 44 10.03 -3.88 -8.16
C TYR A 44 8.51 -3.77 -7.98
N THR A 45 7.77 -4.88 -8.13
CA THR A 45 6.31 -4.89 -7.88
C THR A 45 5.95 -4.61 -6.41
N TYR A 46 6.76 -5.07 -5.45
CA TYR A 46 6.61 -4.71 -4.04
C TYR A 46 6.83 -3.22 -3.79
N LEU A 47 7.83 -2.63 -4.45
CA LEU A 47 8.16 -1.21 -4.31
C LEU A 47 7.04 -0.32 -4.87
N VAL A 48 6.52 -0.67 -6.06
CA VAL A 48 5.40 0.03 -6.69
C VAL A 48 4.11 -0.12 -5.87
N GLY A 49 3.82 -1.33 -5.37
CA GLY A 49 2.65 -1.58 -4.51
C GLY A 49 2.72 -0.82 -3.18
N ALA A 50 3.90 -0.71 -2.57
CA ALA A 50 4.12 0.06 -1.35
C ALA A 50 3.95 1.57 -1.60
N VAL A 51 4.51 2.12 -2.69
CA VAL A 51 4.34 3.54 -3.03
C VAL A 51 2.87 3.89 -3.32
N LEU A 52 2.15 3.03 -4.05
CA LEU A 52 0.74 3.28 -4.40
C LEU A 52 -0.22 3.14 -3.21
N SER A 53 0.10 2.29 -2.23
CA SER A 53 -0.70 2.11 -1.01
C SER A 53 -0.39 3.15 0.09
N MET A 54 0.78 3.79 0.08
CA MET A 54 1.18 4.79 1.09
C MET A 54 0.22 5.98 1.25
N PRO A 55 -0.31 6.63 0.18
CA PRO A 55 -1.27 7.71 0.31
C PRO A 55 -2.56 7.29 1.04
N GLN A 56 -2.99 6.03 0.87
CA GLN A 56 -4.18 5.48 1.53
C GLN A 56 -3.99 5.43 3.06
N VAL A 57 -2.90 4.80 3.52
CA VAL A 57 -2.64 4.62 4.96
C VAL A 57 -2.32 5.92 5.68
N TRP A 58 -1.74 6.89 4.97
CA TRP A 58 -1.50 8.24 5.51
C TRP A 58 -2.81 8.99 5.77
N VAL A 59 -3.74 8.93 4.81
CA VAL A 59 -5.07 9.55 4.95
C VAL A 59 -5.91 8.84 6.00
N ALA A 60 -5.82 7.51 6.10
CA ALA A 60 -6.46 6.71 7.14
C ALA A 60 -5.79 6.83 8.53
N LYS A 61 -4.67 7.56 8.64
CA LYS A 61 -3.85 7.72 9.87
C LYS A 61 -3.47 6.39 10.54
N GLN A 62 -3.27 5.34 9.74
CA GLN A 62 -2.90 4.01 10.22
C GLN A 62 -1.37 3.89 10.35
N TRP A 63 -0.80 4.54 11.36
CA TRP A 63 0.65 4.66 11.54
C TRP A 63 1.41 3.33 11.60
N ASN A 64 0.78 2.26 12.09
CA ASN A 64 1.37 0.91 12.07
C ASN A 64 1.60 0.41 10.63
N ILE A 65 0.61 0.60 9.75
CA ILE A 65 0.72 0.16 8.35
C ILE A 65 1.62 1.10 7.55
N VAL A 66 1.70 2.38 7.93
CA VAL A 66 2.69 3.32 7.38
C VAL A 66 4.12 2.84 7.70
N ALA A 67 4.40 2.48 8.95
CA ALA A 67 5.70 1.95 9.34
C ALA A 67 6.04 0.63 8.62
N LEU A 68 5.06 -0.25 8.45
CA LEU A 68 5.22 -1.50 7.70
C LEU A 68 5.57 -1.24 6.22
N ASN A 69 4.82 -0.37 5.53
CA ASN A 69 5.09 -0.03 4.14
C ASN A 69 6.46 0.66 3.97
N PHE A 70 6.87 1.48 4.93
CA PHE A 70 8.21 2.09 4.92
C PHE A 70 9.31 1.04 5.12
N ASN A 71 9.12 0.10 6.05
CA ASN A 71 10.06 -1.01 6.25
C ASN A 71 10.17 -1.89 5.00
N LEU A 72 9.04 -2.17 4.35
CA LEU A 72 8.97 -2.91 3.09
C LEU A 72 9.77 -2.19 1.98
N LEU A 73 9.61 -0.88 1.85
CA LEU A 73 10.36 -0.07 0.88
C LEU A 73 11.87 -0.12 1.13
N VAL A 74 12.30 -0.01 2.39
CA VAL A 74 13.72 -0.08 2.75
C VAL A 74 14.27 -1.50 2.52
N GLY A 75 13.54 -2.53 2.95
CA GLY A 75 13.96 -3.93 2.79
C GLY A 75 14.12 -4.34 1.33
N TYR A 76 13.11 -4.07 0.50
CA TYR A 76 13.17 -4.38 -0.93
C TYR A 76 14.09 -3.43 -1.70
N GLY A 77 14.28 -2.19 -1.25
CA GLY A 77 15.27 -1.26 -1.80
C GLY A 77 16.70 -1.77 -1.62
N ILE A 78 17.03 -2.28 -0.43
CA ILE A 78 18.34 -2.90 -0.16
C ILE A 78 18.50 -4.19 -0.96
N TYR A 79 17.44 -5.01 -1.06
CA TYR A 79 17.47 -6.24 -1.85
C TYR A 79 17.79 -5.97 -3.33
N ILE A 80 17.14 -4.98 -3.96
CA ILE A 80 17.42 -4.59 -5.35
C ILE A 80 18.85 -4.05 -5.50
N TYR A 81 19.33 -3.25 -4.56
CA TYR A 81 20.70 -2.70 -4.59
C TYR A 81 21.79 -3.76 -4.42
N THR A 82 21.48 -4.88 -3.75
CA THR A 82 22.45 -5.94 -3.44
C THR A 82 22.37 -7.12 -4.42
N ALA A 83 21.19 -7.33 -5.04
CA ALA A 83 20.94 -8.44 -5.96
C ALA A 83 21.18 -8.10 -7.44
N LEU A 84 21.34 -6.81 -7.79
CA LEU A 84 21.79 -6.33 -9.11
C LEU A 84 23.31 -6.16 -9.09
#